data_AF-A0A2T4TJV2-F1
#
_entry.id   AF-A0A2T4TJV2-F1
#
_cell.length_a   1.000
_cell.length_b   1.000
_cell.length_c   1.000
_cell.angle_alpha   90.00
_cell.angle_beta   90.00
_cell.angle_gamma   90.00
#
_symmetry.space_group_name_H-M   'P 1'
#
loop_
_entity.id
_entity.type
_entity.pdbx_description
1 polymer ?
#
loop_
_entity_poly.entity_id
_entity_poly.type
_entity_poly.pdbx_seq_one_letter_code
_entity_poly.pdbx_strand_id
1 'polypeptide(L)'
;MRKYDRIGRHVHAESSLGASIDYSHDKDGNLSEMNSEGWSARWQRDRVGLETERELTGGVHIKTHHDSLGRETYKSVGARNVEQFRRSYTWGIGNRLHATEDGLTGRRVRYDYDEFDNLLSAEYKQGNDVERIYRIPDRIGNLFETREKDDRKYGTGSRLTDDRDYFYHYDCDGNLVFKEFRTLDWAGVSVPLGGQKAHMKEGLGITFRTFGAGWRYDWQSDGMLSRVVRPDGKEVSFAYDALGRRTEKTYGGVTTHFVWDGNVPLHEWQEVSSDAGRADVTTWLFEQDTFIPAAKLAANGESFSIVSDYLGTPLQAFDNNGNKVWEQELDIFGRKRRKGNNNSSFIPFKYQGQYEDVETGLYYNRFRYYDSCTGNYISQDPIRLNSRMYNFYSYVSNTNHTIDIFGLDWNYVLVNSKEETYYHGRASEQQKLQDVARRHAGTQGKDGVRFGEGDTLKRKTPINTDYDIVRGIEQRGISENKLLGRRNENVRGNKINGISEARQKTIIGKKRLANADNYLSGKKPSELPTLDELNYDDFKGHH
;
A
#
# COMPACT_ATOMS: atom_id res chain seq x y z
N MET A 1 15.02 10.07 -18.83
CA MET A 1 16.40 9.58 -18.65
C MET A 1 16.84 9.95 -17.25
N ARG A 2 17.50 9.03 -16.54
CA ARG A 2 18.09 9.30 -15.22
C ARG A 2 19.61 9.36 -15.37
N LYS A 3 20.26 10.33 -14.73
CA LYS A 3 21.72 10.46 -14.66
C LYS A 3 22.17 10.22 -13.22
N TYR A 4 23.31 9.57 -13.09
CA TYR A 4 23.88 9.19 -11.81
C TYR A 4 25.29 9.76 -11.67
N ASP A 5 25.68 10.11 -10.45
CA ASP A 5 27.06 10.52 -10.16
C ASP A 5 28.02 9.32 -10.11
N ARG A 6 29.30 9.59 -9.82
CA ARG A 6 30.37 8.57 -9.81
C ARG A 6 30.20 7.49 -8.72
N ILE A 7 29.36 7.74 -7.72
CA ILE A 7 29.06 6.78 -6.63
C ILE A 7 27.66 6.19 -6.76
N GLY A 8 26.97 6.42 -7.89
CA GLY A 8 25.69 5.81 -8.22
C GLY A 8 24.47 6.52 -7.63
N ARG A 9 24.61 7.75 -7.12
CA ARG A 9 23.46 8.53 -6.65
C ARG A 9 22.70 9.14 -7.83
N HIS A 10 21.37 9.10 -7.79
CA HIS A 10 20.51 9.68 -8.82
C HIS A 10 20.56 11.22 -8.69
N VAL A 11 21.15 11.92 -9.65
CA VAL A 11 21.39 13.37 -9.56
C VAL A 11 20.55 14.19 -10.52
N HIS A 12 19.97 13.57 -11.54
CA HIS A 12 19.15 14.28 -12.51
C HIS A 12 18.17 13.36 -13.24
N ALA A 13 16.96 13.85 -13.47
CA ALA A 13 15.94 13.21 -14.29
C ALA A 13 15.42 14.16 -15.37
N GLU A 14 15.33 13.69 -16.61
CA GLU A 14 14.73 14.43 -17.73
C GLU A 14 13.67 13.61 -18.48
N SER A 15 12.69 14.26 -19.09
CA SER A 15 11.68 13.59 -19.93
C SER A 15 11.58 14.21 -21.32
N SER A 16 11.05 13.44 -22.28
CA SER A 16 10.74 13.93 -23.62
C SER A 16 9.57 14.94 -23.65
N LEU A 17 8.92 15.19 -22.52
CA LEU A 17 7.84 16.16 -22.34
C LEU A 17 8.30 17.43 -21.62
N GLY A 18 9.60 17.60 -21.40
CA GLY A 18 10.17 18.86 -20.90
C GLY A 18 10.61 18.86 -19.43
N ALA A 19 10.22 17.85 -18.63
CA ALA A 19 10.67 17.77 -17.25
C ALA A 19 12.20 17.71 -17.19
N SER A 20 12.79 18.50 -16.28
CA SER A 20 14.21 18.52 -15.96
C SER A 20 14.36 18.77 -14.47
N ILE A 21 14.70 17.73 -13.72
CA ILE A 21 14.73 17.72 -12.26
C ILE A 21 16.16 17.43 -11.83
N ASP A 22 16.76 18.35 -11.08
CA ASP A 22 18.08 18.19 -10.48
C ASP A 22 17.94 17.82 -9.00
N TYR A 23 18.80 16.91 -8.54
CA TYR A 23 18.87 16.45 -7.16
C TYR A 23 20.28 16.68 -6.60
N SER A 24 20.35 17.27 -5.41
CA SER A 24 21.59 17.38 -4.63
C SER A 24 21.48 16.57 -3.35
N HIS A 25 22.61 16.01 -2.92
CA HIS A 25 22.72 15.24 -1.68
C HIS A 25 23.76 15.84 -0.76
N ASP A 26 23.54 15.71 0.54
CA ASP A 26 24.55 16.03 1.55
C ASP A 26 25.68 14.99 1.56
N LYS A 27 26.65 15.21 2.45
CA LYS A 27 27.80 14.31 2.64
C LYS A 27 27.42 12.90 3.13
N ASP A 28 26.26 12.77 3.75
CA ASP A 28 25.74 11.53 4.31
C ASP A 28 24.82 10.80 3.32
N GLY A 29 24.62 11.40 2.13
CA GLY A 29 23.84 10.84 1.02
C GLY A 29 22.35 11.18 1.08
N ASN A 30 21.90 12.00 2.02
CA ASN A 30 20.50 12.39 2.10
C ASN A 30 20.19 13.48 1.06
N LEU A 31 18.97 13.46 0.52
CA LEU A 31 18.47 14.54 -0.33
C LEU A 31 18.53 15.88 0.43
N SER A 32 19.22 16.86 -0.16
CA SER A 32 19.43 18.21 0.38
C SER A 32 18.80 19.29 -0.48
N GLU A 33 18.65 19.07 -1.79
CA GLU A 33 18.01 20.02 -2.70
C GLU A 33 17.33 19.31 -3.89
N MET A 34 16.24 19.92 -4.36
CA MET A 34 15.57 19.58 -5.62
C MET A 34 15.27 20.87 -6.38
N ASN A 35 15.51 20.88 -7.69
CA ASN A 35 15.21 22.02 -8.54
C ASN A 35 14.55 21.55 -9.86
N SER A 36 13.54 22.28 -10.33
CA SER A 36 12.90 22.05 -11.63
C SER A 36 12.10 23.28 -12.06
N GLU A 37 12.33 23.80 -13.27
CA GLU A 37 11.47 24.82 -13.93
C GLU A 37 11.02 26.00 -13.02
N GLY A 38 11.95 26.60 -12.27
CA GLY A 38 11.66 27.73 -11.37
C GLY A 38 11.09 27.34 -10.00
N TRP A 39 10.78 26.06 -9.79
CA TRP A 39 10.50 25.49 -8.48
C TRP A 39 11.77 24.93 -7.83
N SER A 40 11.90 25.11 -6.52
CA SER A 40 12.97 24.51 -5.72
C SER A 40 12.49 24.10 -4.33
N ALA A 41 13.21 23.14 -3.77
CA ALA A 41 13.09 22.71 -2.39
C ALA A 41 14.47 22.45 -1.79
N ARG A 42 14.67 22.87 -0.54
CA ARG A 42 15.91 22.66 0.22
C ARG A 42 15.59 22.07 1.58
N TRP A 43 16.31 21.00 1.93
CA TRP A 43 16.18 20.32 3.21
C TRP A 43 17.36 20.64 4.12
N GLN A 44 17.06 20.93 5.38
CA GLN A 44 18.04 20.93 6.46
C GLN A 44 17.77 19.76 7.38
N ARG A 45 18.84 19.08 7.79
CA ARG A 45 18.79 17.87 8.60
C ARG A 45 19.66 18.01 9.83
N ASP A 46 19.28 17.32 10.89
CA ASP A 46 20.11 17.16 12.06
C ASP A 46 21.28 16.18 11.81
N ARG A 47 22.11 15.99 12.84
CA ARG A 47 23.28 15.10 12.78
C ARG A 47 22.96 13.61 12.57
N VAL A 48 21.69 13.19 12.69
CA VAL A 48 21.25 11.80 12.45
C VAL A 48 20.46 11.66 11.14
N GLY A 49 20.38 12.72 10.33
CA GLY A 49 19.76 12.72 9.01
C GLY A 49 18.25 13.00 9.01
N LEU A 50 17.66 13.33 10.17
CA LEU A 50 16.23 13.68 10.25
C LEU A 50 16.02 15.13 9.82
N GLU A 51 14.96 15.38 9.05
CA GLU A 51 14.59 16.72 8.62
C GLU A 51 14.22 17.61 9.80
N THR A 52 14.83 18.79 9.87
CA THR A 52 14.50 19.82 10.87
C THR A 52 13.80 21.00 10.23
N GLU A 53 14.23 21.40 9.04
CA GLU A 53 13.63 22.50 8.28
C GLU A 53 13.59 22.19 6.79
N ARG A 54 12.61 22.77 6.10
CA ARG A 54 12.50 22.73 4.65
C ARG A 54 12.06 24.08 4.11
N GLU A 55 12.72 24.54 3.06
CA GLU A 55 12.36 25.74 2.30
C GLU A 55 11.83 25.31 0.93
N LEU A 56 10.71 25.88 0.51
CA LEU A 56 10.11 25.64 -0.81
C LEU A 56 9.87 26.97 -1.54
N THR A 57 9.78 26.91 -2.87
CA THR A 57 9.32 28.05 -3.70
C THR A 57 8.04 28.67 -3.13
N GLY A 58 7.95 30.01 -3.22
CA GLY A 58 6.91 30.82 -2.57
C GLY A 58 7.31 31.33 -1.18
N GLY A 59 8.55 31.09 -0.74
CA GLY A 59 9.01 31.48 0.60
C GLY A 59 8.31 30.67 1.71
N VAL A 60 7.88 29.46 1.37
CA VAL A 60 7.24 28.53 2.31
C VAL A 60 8.35 27.88 3.13
N HIS A 61 8.26 27.98 4.45
CA HIS A 61 9.20 27.37 5.38
C HIS A 61 8.47 26.40 6.29
N ILE A 62 9.02 25.20 6.42
CA ILE A 62 8.50 24.13 7.25
C ILE A 62 9.51 23.90 8.37
N LYS A 63 9.03 23.79 9.60
CA LYS A 63 9.85 23.37 10.75
C LYS A 63 9.25 22.11 11.34
N THR A 64 10.11 21.14 11.61
CA THR A 64 9.72 19.83 12.13
C THR A 64 10.57 19.50 13.34
N HIS A 65 9.94 19.07 14.42
CA HIS A 65 10.62 18.55 15.60
C HIS A 65 10.31 17.08 15.78
N HIS A 66 11.30 16.34 16.27
CA HIS A 66 11.20 14.91 16.50
C HIS A 66 11.54 14.59 17.96
N ASP A 67 11.00 13.50 18.48
CA ASP A 67 11.48 12.92 19.73
C ASP A 67 12.77 12.09 19.50
N SER A 68 13.32 11.52 20.58
CA SER A 68 14.53 10.69 20.52
C SER A 68 14.38 9.39 19.73
N LEU A 69 13.16 8.98 19.39
CA LEU A 69 12.87 7.83 18.52
C LEU A 69 12.68 8.23 17.06
N GLY A 70 12.85 9.53 16.73
CA GLY A 70 12.70 10.06 15.37
C GLY A 70 11.25 10.27 14.95
N ARG A 71 10.29 10.32 15.88
CA ARG A 71 8.88 10.57 15.55
C ARG A 71 8.56 12.04 15.56
N GLU A 72 7.85 12.52 14.55
CA GLU A 72 7.43 13.92 14.42
C GLU A 72 6.55 14.32 15.61
N THR A 73 7.00 15.21 16.49
CA THR A 73 6.24 15.71 17.64
C THR A 73 5.60 17.07 17.38
N TYR A 74 6.10 17.80 16.38
CA TYR A 74 5.62 19.12 16.01
C TYR A 74 5.94 19.42 14.54
N LYS A 75 5.01 20.07 13.85
CA LYS A 75 5.23 20.68 12.53
C LYS A 75 4.56 22.04 12.45
N SER A 76 5.27 23.01 11.90
CA SER A 76 4.71 24.31 11.51
C SER A 76 5.07 24.64 10.08
N VAL A 77 4.13 25.30 9.38
CA VAL A 77 4.33 25.82 8.02
C VAL A 77 4.07 27.31 8.08
N GLY A 78 5.02 28.11 7.62
CA GLY A 78 4.83 29.54 7.42
C GLY A 78 5.08 29.93 5.98
N ALA A 79 4.38 30.96 5.53
CA ALA A 79 4.54 31.58 4.22
C ALA A 79 4.13 33.05 4.33
N ARG A 80 4.79 33.93 3.57
CA ARG A 80 4.51 35.37 3.59
C ARG A 80 4.54 35.98 5.01
N ASN A 81 5.46 35.53 5.86
CA ASN A 81 5.59 35.92 7.27
C ASN A 81 4.36 35.63 8.15
N VAL A 82 3.50 34.72 7.73
CA VAL A 82 2.33 34.27 8.48
C VAL A 82 2.42 32.75 8.67
N GLU A 83 2.13 32.28 9.88
CA GLU A 83 2.01 30.85 10.14
C GLU A 83 0.68 30.33 9.55
N GLN A 84 0.78 29.40 8.61
CA GLN A 84 -0.32 28.86 7.82
C GLN A 84 -0.86 27.55 8.40
N PHE A 85 -0.03 26.88 9.20
CA PHE A 85 -0.31 25.60 9.82
C PHE A 85 0.58 25.38 11.03
N ARG A 86 0.02 24.81 12.10
CA ARG A 86 0.77 24.33 13.27
C ARG A 86 0.09 23.07 13.80
N ARG A 87 0.85 21.99 13.97
CA ARG A 87 0.35 20.74 14.55
C ARG A 87 1.34 20.14 15.52
N SER A 88 0.84 19.69 16.68
CA SER A 88 1.57 18.82 17.60
C SER A 88 1.05 17.39 17.53
N TYR A 89 1.92 16.45 17.88
CA TYR A 89 1.64 15.01 17.85
C TYR A 89 2.01 14.40 19.18
N THR A 90 1.07 13.67 19.78
CA THR A 90 1.30 12.90 21.00
C THR A 90 1.41 11.44 20.65
N TRP A 91 2.59 10.86 20.86
CA TRP A 91 2.89 9.46 20.61
C TRP A 91 2.84 8.63 21.88
N GLY A 92 2.35 7.41 21.76
CA GLY A 92 2.38 6.39 22.79
C GLY A 92 3.46 5.35 22.58
N ILE A 93 3.36 4.29 23.38
CA ILE A 93 4.14 3.05 23.23
C ILE A 93 3.78 2.41 21.88
N GLY A 94 4.76 1.77 21.24
CA GLY A 94 4.56 1.07 19.96
C GLY A 94 4.37 2.02 18.77
N ASN A 95 4.84 3.27 18.87
CA ASN A 95 4.72 4.27 17.80
C ASN A 95 3.26 4.51 17.37
N ARG A 96 2.35 4.48 18.36
CA ARG A 96 0.93 4.81 18.19
C ARG A 96 0.72 6.30 18.33
N LEU A 97 0.17 6.94 17.31
CA LEU A 97 -0.24 8.33 17.41
C LEU A 97 -1.51 8.41 18.24
N HIS A 98 -1.45 8.92 19.46
CA HIS A 98 -2.61 9.05 20.35
C HIS A 98 -3.42 10.32 20.11
N ALA A 99 -2.76 11.41 19.72
CA ALA A 99 -3.46 12.64 19.43
C ALA A 99 -2.70 13.52 18.44
N THR A 100 -3.46 14.31 17.68
CA THR A 100 -2.96 15.50 16.99
C THR A 100 -3.73 16.72 17.47
N GLU A 101 -3.06 17.86 17.53
CA GLU A 101 -3.68 19.13 17.90
C GLU A 101 -3.22 20.22 16.93
N ASP A 102 -4.19 20.87 16.29
CA ASP A 102 -3.97 22.05 15.47
C ASP A 102 -3.85 23.27 16.38
N GLY A 103 -2.64 23.82 16.45
CA GLY A 103 -2.32 24.93 17.34
C GLY A 103 -2.91 26.28 16.91
N LEU A 104 -3.43 26.39 15.67
CA LEU A 104 -4.08 27.60 15.17
C LEU A 104 -5.59 27.58 15.42
N THR A 105 -6.23 26.41 15.26
CA THR A 105 -7.68 26.28 15.40
C THR A 105 -8.13 25.68 16.74
N GLY A 106 -7.21 25.13 17.53
CA GLY A 106 -7.49 24.39 18.76
C GLY A 106 -8.19 23.05 18.52
N ARG A 107 -8.29 22.61 17.27
CA ARG A 107 -8.92 21.34 16.92
C ARG A 107 -8.02 20.19 17.33
N ARG A 108 -8.60 19.20 17.99
CA ARG A 108 -7.89 18.02 18.47
C ARG A 108 -8.48 16.75 17.90
N VAL A 109 -7.61 15.82 17.53
CA VAL A 109 -7.97 14.45 17.16
C VAL A 109 -7.39 13.50 18.18
N ARG A 110 -8.18 12.54 18.65
CA ARG A 110 -7.71 11.44 19.51
C ARG A 110 -7.89 10.12 18.78
N TYR A 111 -6.90 9.26 18.86
CA TYR A 111 -6.91 7.95 18.22
C TYR A 111 -6.85 6.86 19.28
N ASP A 112 -7.79 5.92 19.18
CA ASP A 112 -7.90 4.76 20.06
C ASP A 112 -7.43 3.51 19.32
N TYR A 113 -6.73 2.62 20.01
CA TYR A 113 -6.18 1.37 19.46
C TYR A 113 -6.57 0.19 20.33
N ASP A 114 -6.60 -1.02 19.76
CA ASP A 114 -6.75 -2.25 20.53
C ASP A 114 -5.40 -2.79 21.07
N GLU A 115 -5.46 -3.92 21.76
CA GLU A 115 -4.29 -4.63 22.30
C GLU A 115 -3.36 -5.21 21.23
N PHE A 116 -3.80 -5.27 19.97
CA PHE A 116 -3.05 -5.75 18.82
C PHE A 116 -2.55 -4.60 17.92
N ASP A 117 -2.59 -3.37 18.44
CA ASP A 117 -2.19 -2.13 17.77
C ASP A 117 -3.00 -1.77 16.50
N ASN A 118 -4.21 -2.31 16.35
CA ASN A 118 -5.11 -1.85 15.30
C ASN A 118 -5.77 -0.53 15.70
N LEU A 119 -5.84 0.41 14.78
CA LEU A 119 -6.57 1.68 14.95
C LEU A 119 -8.08 1.41 15.01
N LEU A 120 -8.72 1.70 16.15
CA LEU A 120 -10.15 1.46 16.38
C LEU A 120 -11.04 2.66 16.08
N SER A 121 -10.56 3.87 16.35
CA SER A 121 -11.36 5.07 16.12
C SER A 121 -10.53 6.34 16.08
N ALA A 122 -11.09 7.38 15.46
CA ALA A 122 -10.64 8.75 15.60
C ALA A 122 -11.80 9.63 16.09
N GLU A 123 -11.57 10.30 17.21
CA GLU A 123 -12.46 11.31 17.77
C GLU A 123 -11.92 12.70 17.44
N TYR A 124 -12.72 13.47 16.71
CA TYR A 124 -12.41 14.81 16.26
C TYR A 124 -13.22 15.80 17.09
N LYS A 125 -12.51 16.68 17.80
CA LYS A 125 -13.09 17.69 18.66
C LYS A 125 -12.73 19.09 18.19
N GLN A 126 -13.73 19.95 18.03
CA GLN A 126 -13.57 21.38 17.77
C GLN A 126 -14.58 22.16 18.63
N GLY A 127 -14.09 22.89 19.63
CA GLY A 127 -14.98 23.51 20.63
C GLY A 127 -15.82 22.45 21.35
N ASN A 128 -17.14 22.57 21.24
CA ASN A 128 -18.11 21.61 21.79
C ASN A 128 -18.50 20.49 20.82
N ASP A 129 -18.17 20.62 19.53
CA ASP A 129 -18.51 19.63 18.52
C ASP A 129 -17.55 18.44 18.63
N VAL A 130 -18.12 17.24 18.71
CA VAL A 130 -17.39 15.97 18.77
C VAL A 130 -17.97 15.02 17.73
N GLU A 131 -17.12 14.59 16.80
CA GLU A 131 -17.44 13.55 15.84
C GLU A 131 -16.48 12.38 16.07
N ARG A 132 -16.99 11.15 16.12
CA ARG A 132 -16.16 9.96 16.25
C ARG A 132 -16.43 9.02 15.09
N ILE A 133 -15.35 8.62 14.41
CA ILE A 133 -15.36 7.65 13.33
C ILE A 133 -14.71 6.37 13.86
N TYR A 134 -15.37 5.23 13.68
CA TYR A 134 -14.84 3.92 14.06
C TYR A 134 -14.25 3.20 12.84
N ARG A 135 -13.20 2.42 13.08
CA ARG A 135 -12.51 1.55 12.11
C ARG A 135 -12.21 0.22 12.79
N ILE A 136 -13.23 -0.44 13.31
CA ILE A 136 -13.02 -1.56 14.23
C ILE A 136 -12.79 -2.83 13.42
N PRO A 137 -11.65 -3.53 13.58
CA PRO A 137 -11.43 -4.80 12.93
C PRO A 137 -12.11 -5.95 13.68
N ASP A 138 -12.53 -6.99 12.97
CA ASP A 138 -12.73 -8.31 13.58
C ASP A 138 -11.39 -9.08 13.71
N ARG A 139 -11.46 -10.33 14.17
CA ARG A 139 -10.27 -11.18 14.38
C ARG A 139 -9.48 -11.50 13.10
N ILE A 140 -10.08 -11.28 11.93
CA ILE A 140 -9.49 -11.56 10.61
C ILE A 140 -9.09 -10.25 9.91
N GLY A 141 -9.44 -9.09 10.49
CA GLY A 141 -9.14 -7.76 9.94
C GLY A 141 -10.22 -7.21 9.01
N ASN A 142 -11.45 -7.72 9.09
CA ASN A 142 -12.59 -7.10 8.40
C ASN A 142 -13.00 -5.83 9.16
N LEU A 143 -13.26 -4.73 8.45
CA LEU A 143 -13.42 -3.39 9.03
C LEU A 143 -14.88 -2.98 9.17
N PHE A 144 -15.24 -2.46 10.34
CA PHE A 144 -16.58 -1.99 10.69
C PHE A 144 -16.55 -0.52 11.10
N GLU A 145 -17.60 0.23 10.75
CA GLU A 145 -17.80 1.63 11.17
C GLU A 145 -18.70 1.76 12.40
N THR A 146 -19.20 0.64 12.95
CA THR A 146 -19.93 0.60 14.24
C THR A 146 -19.16 -0.21 15.29
N ARG A 147 -19.43 0.08 16.58
CA ARG A 147 -18.82 -0.68 17.69
C ARG A 147 -19.34 -2.10 17.76
N GLU A 148 -20.59 -2.25 17.37
CA GLU A 148 -21.37 -3.48 17.38
C GLU A 148 -21.00 -4.41 16.22
N LYS A 149 -20.29 -3.91 15.19
CA LYS A 149 -19.85 -4.65 13.99
C LYS A 149 -21.02 -5.24 13.20
N ASP A 150 -22.09 -4.46 13.08
CA ASP A 150 -23.36 -4.84 12.46
C ASP A 150 -23.67 -4.06 11.17
N ASP A 151 -22.86 -3.05 10.84
CA ASP A 151 -23.01 -2.21 9.65
C ASP A 151 -22.65 -2.92 8.35
N ARG A 152 -21.89 -4.03 8.45
CA ARG A 152 -21.32 -4.75 7.31
C ARG A 152 -21.40 -6.26 7.51
N LYS A 153 -21.39 -7.02 6.42
CA LYS A 153 -21.22 -8.48 6.46
C LYS A 153 -20.12 -8.92 5.51
N TYR A 154 -19.36 -9.91 5.95
CA TYR A 154 -18.24 -10.46 5.22
C TYR A 154 -18.47 -11.95 4.95
N GLY A 155 -18.24 -12.37 3.72
CA GLY A 155 -18.27 -13.76 3.30
C GLY A 155 -16.90 -14.43 3.38
N THR A 156 -16.78 -15.59 2.75
CA THR A 156 -15.53 -16.36 2.66
C THR A 156 -14.38 -15.52 2.10
N GLY A 157 -13.22 -15.60 2.75
CA GLY A 157 -12.02 -14.89 2.32
C GLY A 157 -12.10 -13.37 2.48
N SER A 158 -12.88 -12.88 3.45
CA SER A 158 -12.99 -11.45 3.77
C SER A 158 -13.61 -10.58 2.66
N ARG A 159 -14.42 -11.19 1.79
CA ARG A 159 -15.21 -10.45 0.79
C ARG A 159 -16.33 -9.69 1.51
N LEU A 160 -16.35 -8.37 1.46
CA LEU A 160 -17.49 -7.58 1.92
C LEU A 160 -18.68 -7.95 1.05
N THR A 161 -19.77 -8.49 1.60
CA THR A 161 -20.95 -8.89 0.80
C THR A 161 -22.08 -7.87 0.90
N ASP A 162 -22.07 -7.08 1.97
CA ASP A 162 -23.17 -6.26 2.43
C ASP A 162 -22.60 -5.10 3.25
N ASP A 163 -23.01 -3.87 2.96
CA ASP A 163 -22.92 -2.74 3.90
C ASP A 163 -24.29 -2.08 4.04
N ARG A 164 -24.37 -0.84 4.54
CA ARG A 164 -25.62 -0.09 4.69
C ARG A 164 -26.33 0.22 3.36
N ASP A 165 -25.57 0.40 2.28
CA ASP A 165 -26.07 1.00 1.04
C ASP A 165 -26.03 0.01 -0.14
N TYR A 166 -25.19 -1.01 -0.07
CA TYR A 166 -24.84 -1.87 -1.19
C TYR A 166 -24.81 -3.37 -0.85
N PHE A 167 -25.04 -4.16 -1.90
CA PHE A 167 -24.62 -5.55 -1.99
C PHE A 167 -23.45 -5.67 -2.95
N TYR A 168 -22.46 -6.47 -2.57
CA TYR A 168 -21.20 -6.59 -3.30
C TYR A 168 -21.07 -7.99 -3.88
N HIS A 169 -20.72 -8.05 -5.16
CA HIS A 169 -20.61 -9.30 -5.93
C HIS A 169 -19.23 -9.41 -6.55
N TYR A 170 -18.62 -10.58 -6.40
CA TYR A 170 -17.25 -10.84 -6.83
C TYR A 170 -17.19 -12.00 -7.83
N ASP A 171 -16.20 -11.97 -8.70
CA ASP A 171 -15.87 -13.11 -9.53
C ASP A 171 -15.20 -14.25 -8.72
N CYS A 172 -14.79 -15.30 -9.44
CA CYS A 172 -14.12 -16.45 -8.84
C CYS A 172 -12.71 -16.12 -8.33
N ASP A 173 -12.02 -15.13 -8.91
CA ASP A 173 -10.69 -14.69 -8.52
C ASP A 173 -10.70 -13.76 -7.30
N GLY A 174 -11.87 -13.22 -6.96
CA GLY A 174 -12.10 -12.33 -5.84
C GLY A 174 -12.03 -10.85 -6.22
N ASN A 175 -12.23 -10.50 -7.48
CA ASN A 175 -12.37 -9.11 -7.88
C ASN A 175 -13.83 -8.69 -7.77
N LEU A 176 -14.09 -7.50 -7.25
CA LEU A 176 -15.44 -6.93 -7.21
C LEU A 176 -15.89 -6.71 -8.65
N VAL A 177 -16.99 -7.32 -9.08
CA VAL A 177 -17.54 -7.16 -10.44
C VAL A 177 -18.83 -6.34 -10.46
N PHE A 178 -19.55 -6.30 -9.34
CA PHE A 178 -20.76 -5.50 -9.22
C PHE A 178 -21.01 -5.02 -7.79
N LYS A 179 -21.30 -3.72 -7.64
CA LYS A 179 -21.74 -3.08 -6.39
C LYS A 179 -23.18 -2.60 -6.58
N GLU A 180 -24.13 -3.44 -6.18
CA GLU A 180 -25.58 -3.29 -6.35
C GLU A 180 -26.18 -2.42 -5.26
N PHE A 181 -27.06 -1.49 -5.59
CA PHE A 181 -27.76 -0.67 -4.60
C PHE A 181 -28.80 -1.49 -3.81
N ARG A 182 -28.90 -1.22 -2.51
CA ARG A 182 -30.01 -1.72 -1.68
C ARG A 182 -31.32 -1.01 -1.96
N THR A 183 -31.25 0.30 -2.18
CA THR A 183 -32.40 1.18 -2.43
C THR A 183 -32.15 2.04 -3.68
N LEU A 184 -33.21 2.45 -4.37
CA LEU A 184 -33.13 3.30 -5.55
C LEU A 184 -33.37 4.77 -5.17
N ASP A 185 -32.47 5.31 -4.36
CA ASP A 185 -32.62 6.68 -3.84
C ASP A 185 -31.90 7.73 -4.71
N TRP A 186 -31.25 7.28 -5.80
CA TRP A 186 -30.44 8.13 -6.68
C TRP A 186 -31.15 8.42 -8.01
N ALA A 187 -31.28 9.71 -8.35
CA ALA A 187 -31.85 10.17 -9.61
C ALA A 187 -30.89 9.94 -10.80
N GLY A 188 -31.37 9.32 -11.89
CA GLY A 188 -30.55 9.04 -13.08
C GLY A 188 -29.81 7.71 -13.04
N VAL A 189 -30.19 6.78 -12.15
CA VAL A 189 -29.68 5.40 -12.17
C VAL A 189 -30.32 4.61 -13.32
N SER A 190 -29.49 3.93 -14.09
CA SER A 190 -29.89 2.96 -15.10
C SER A 190 -30.23 1.62 -14.44
N VAL A 191 -31.44 1.11 -14.70
CA VAL A 191 -31.92 -0.17 -14.16
C VAL A 191 -32.13 -1.15 -15.32
N PRO A 192 -31.41 -2.31 -15.37
CA PRO A 192 -31.59 -3.27 -16.44
C PRO A 192 -32.94 -4.00 -16.32
N LEU A 193 -33.63 -4.17 -17.45
CA LEU A 193 -34.96 -4.82 -17.53
C LEU A 193 -34.94 -6.09 -18.39
N GLY A 194 -35.79 -7.06 -18.04
CA GLY A 194 -36.04 -8.27 -18.84
C GLY A 194 -34.77 -8.97 -19.32
N GLY A 195 -34.62 -9.07 -20.64
CA GLY A 195 -33.46 -9.72 -21.28
C GLY A 195 -32.11 -9.09 -20.93
N GLN A 196 -32.02 -7.76 -20.77
CA GLN A 196 -30.77 -7.11 -20.40
C GLN A 196 -30.29 -7.55 -19.01
N LYS A 197 -31.21 -7.65 -18.06
CA LYS A 197 -30.91 -8.14 -16.71
C LYS A 197 -30.44 -9.60 -16.74
N ALA A 198 -31.07 -10.44 -17.58
CA ALA A 198 -30.67 -11.83 -17.76
C ALA A 198 -29.25 -11.96 -18.37
N HIS A 199 -28.96 -11.23 -19.45
CA HIS A 199 -27.63 -11.21 -20.07
C HIS A 199 -26.54 -10.70 -19.11
N MET A 200 -26.84 -9.66 -18.34
CA MET A 200 -25.88 -9.12 -17.37
C MET A 200 -25.62 -10.10 -16.22
N LYS A 201 -26.66 -10.80 -15.75
CA LYS A 201 -26.54 -11.86 -14.76
C LYS A 201 -25.61 -12.98 -15.25
N GLU A 202 -25.83 -13.44 -16.48
CA GLU A 202 -25.04 -14.50 -17.11
C GLU A 202 -23.58 -14.07 -17.34
N GLY A 203 -23.37 -12.90 -17.94
CA GLY A 203 -22.02 -12.39 -18.27
C GLY A 203 -21.16 -12.09 -17.05
N LEU A 204 -21.75 -11.69 -15.93
CA LEU A 204 -21.03 -11.45 -14.67
C LEU A 204 -20.94 -12.71 -13.79
N GLY A 205 -21.76 -13.74 -14.05
CA GLY A 205 -21.83 -14.93 -13.20
C GLY A 205 -22.36 -14.67 -11.79
N ILE A 206 -23.23 -13.67 -11.61
CA ILE A 206 -23.76 -13.25 -10.30
C ILE A 206 -25.26 -13.51 -10.17
N THR A 207 -25.83 -13.26 -8.99
CA THR A 207 -27.28 -13.17 -8.82
C THR A 207 -27.62 -11.89 -8.09
N PHE A 208 -28.33 -10.99 -8.76
CA PHE A 208 -28.84 -9.75 -8.17
C PHE A 208 -29.72 -10.02 -6.96
N ARG A 209 -29.55 -9.22 -5.91
CA ARG A 209 -30.34 -9.30 -4.69
C ARG A 209 -31.53 -8.34 -4.71
N THR A 210 -31.49 -7.31 -5.54
CA THR A 210 -32.55 -6.30 -5.66
C THR A 210 -32.82 -6.00 -7.15
N PHE A 211 -32.57 -4.76 -7.55
CA PHE A 211 -32.97 -4.21 -8.84
C PHE A 211 -31.97 -4.59 -9.94
N GLY A 212 -30.75 -4.98 -9.60
CA GLY A 212 -29.64 -5.14 -10.55
C GLY A 212 -29.05 -3.82 -11.05
N ALA A 213 -29.27 -2.74 -10.29
CA ALA A 213 -28.72 -1.41 -10.57
C ALA A 213 -27.55 -1.12 -9.62
N GLY A 214 -26.49 -0.49 -10.13
CA GLY A 214 -25.27 -0.32 -9.37
C GLY A 214 -24.06 0.02 -10.23
N TRP A 215 -22.89 -0.13 -9.63
CA TRP A 215 -21.61 0.03 -10.30
C TRP A 215 -21.14 -1.32 -10.83
N ARG A 216 -20.69 -1.37 -12.08
CA ARG A 216 -20.05 -2.56 -12.67
C ARG A 216 -18.56 -2.31 -12.84
N TYR A 217 -17.77 -3.34 -12.58
CA TYR A 217 -16.32 -3.32 -12.68
C TYR A 217 -15.89 -4.48 -13.58
N ASP A 218 -15.20 -4.17 -14.67
CA ASP A 218 -14.63 -5.16 -15.56
C ASP A 218 -13.10 -5.19 -15.37
N TRP A 219 -12.54 -6.40 -15.40
CA TRP A 219 -11.13 -6.66 -15.11
C TRP A 219 -10.44 -7.30 -16.31
N GLN A 220 -9.17 -6.95 -16.51
CA GLN A 220 -8.27 -7.61 -17.44
C GLN A 220 -7.84 -8.98 -16.88
N SER A 221 -7.35 -9.86 -17.76
CA SER A 221 -6.90 -11.20 -17.36
C SER A 221 -5.70 -11.22 -16.41
N ASP A 222 -4.95 -10.11 -16.32
CA ASP A 222 -3.82 -9.93 -15.40
C ASP A 222 -4.23 -9.38 -14.02
N GLY A 223 -5.52 -9.11 -13.81
CA GLY A 223 -6.08 -8.59 -12.56
C GLY A 223 -6.15 -7.06 -12.47
N MET A 224 -5.84 -6.32 -13.54
CA MET A 224 -6.01 -4.87 -13.58
C MET A 224 -7.45 -4.46 -13.91
N LEU A 225 -7.94 -3.36 -13.32
CA LEU A 225 -9.29 -2.86 -13.60
C LEU A 225 -9.31 -2.25 -15.01
N SER A 226 -10.05 -2.82 -15.95
CA SER A 226 -10.14 -2.28 -17.31
C SER A 226 -11.19 -1.18 -17.43
N ARG A 227 -12.31 -1.32 -16.72
CA ARG A 227 -13.45 -0.44 -16.90
C ARG A 227 -14.36 -0.40 -15.68
N VAL A 228 -14.95 0.77 -15.41
CA VAL A 228 -16.05 0.95 -14.48
C VAL A 228 -17.25 1.52 -15.23
N VAL A 229 -18.39 0.82 -15.18
CA VAL A 229 -19.67 1.38 -15.63
C VAL A 229 -20.37 1.98 -14.42
N ARG A 230 -20.60 3.27 -14.49
CA ARG A 230 -21.26 4.07 -13.45
C ARG A 230 -22.76 3.77 -13.40
N PRO A 231 -23.44 4.11 -12.30
CA PRO A 231 -24.89 3.99 -12.18
C PRO A 231 -25.67 4.74 -13.26
N ASP A 232 -25.13 5.83 -13.81
CA ASP A 232 -25.74 6.60 -14.91
C ASP A 232 -25.48 6.00 -16.29
N GLY A 233 -24.83 4.83 -16.36
CA GLY A 233 -24.49 4.13 -17.60
C GLY A 233 -23.23 4.64 -18.29
N LYS A 234 -22.58 5.70 -17.79
CA LYS A 234 -21.33 6.20 -18.37
C LYS A 234 -20.16 5.32 -17.97
N GLU A 235 -19.20 5.17 -18.87
CA GLU A 235 -18.05 4.31 -18.68
C GLU A 235 -16.78 5.11 -18.38
N VAL A 236 -15.98 4.61 -17.45
CA VAL A 236 -14.60 5.03 -17.21
C VAL A 236 -13.71 3.86 -17.60
N SER A 237 -12.78 4.02 -18.55
CA SER A 237 -11.87 2.96 -18.99
C SER A 237 -10.42 3.28 -18.66
N PHE A 238 -9.60 2.25 -18.49
CA PHE A 238 -8.19 2.37 -18.12
C PHE A 238 -7.29 1.51 -19.02
N ALA A 239 -6.10 2.02 -19.35
CA ALA A 239 -5.04 1.27 -20.02
C ALA A 239 -3.76 1.27 -19.18
N TYR A 240 -2.92 0.25 -19.36
CA TYR A 240 -1.71 0.03 -18.58
C TYR A 240 -0.55 -0.39 -19.46
N ASP A 241 0.67 -0.10 -19.02
CA ASP A 241 1.88 -0.70 -19.59
C ASP A 241 2.17 -2.09 -19.01
N ALA A 242 3.17 -2.77 -19.59
CA ALA A 242 3.58 -4.11 -19.17
C ALA A 242 4.13 -4.20 -17.73
N LEU A 243 4.39 -3.08 -17.06
CA LEU A 243 4.83 -3.01 -15.66
C LEU A 243 3.65 -2.72 -14.71
N GLY A 244 2.41 -2.71 -15.23
CA GLY A 244 1.20 -2.45 -14.46
C GLY A 244 1.07 -0.99 -14.02
N ARG A 245 1.61 -0.05 -14.79
CA ARG A 245 1.42 1.39 -14.58
C ARG A 245 0.32 1.87 -15.51
N ARG A 246 -0.68 2.57 -14.95
CA ARG A 246 -1.75 3.17 -15.74
C ARG A 246 -1.18 4.19 -16.72
N THR A 247 -1.39 3.98 -18.02
CA THR A 247 -0.98 4.91 -19.08
C THR A 247 -2.12 5.82 -19.50
N GLU A 248 -3.38 5.38 -19.38
CA GLU A 248 -4.54 6.15 -19.80
C GLU A 248 -5.74 5.94 -18.86
N LYS A 249 -6.56 7.00 -18.75
CA LYS A 249 -7.92 6.97 -18.19
C LYS A 249 -8.85 7.75 -19.11
N THR A 250 -9.96 7.17 -19.54
CA THR A 250 -10.94 7.86 -20.40
C THR A 250 -12.29 7.95 -19.71
N TYR A 251 -12.89 9.14 -19.72
CA TYR A 251 -14.25 9.37 -19.24
C TYR A 251 -14.89 10.55 -19.99
N GLY A 252 -16.14 10.39 -20.43
CA GLY A 252 -16.91 11.49 -21.03
C GLY A 252 -16.28 12.08 -22.30
N GLY A 253 -15.53 11.28 -23.06
CA GLY A 253 -14.80 11.74 -24.26
C GLY A 253 -13.44 12.39 -23.98
N VAL A 254 -13.02 12.49 -22.72
CA VAL A 254 -11.71 13.02 -22.33
C VAL A 254 -10.80 11.87 -21.91
N THR A 255 -9.61 11.77 -22.52
CA THR A 255 -8.56 10.82 -22.13
C THR A 255 -7.46 11.54 -21.37
N THR A 256 -7.23 11.15 -20.12
CA THR A 256 -6.06 11.55 -19.35
C THR A 256 -4.93 10.56 -19.60
N HIS A 257 -3.80 11.04 -20.08
CA HIS A 257 -2.59 10.26 -20.30
C HIS A 257 -1.61 10.41 -19.15
N PHE A 258 -0.78 9.40 -18.92
CA PHE A 258 0.20 9.37 -17.84
C PHE A 258 1.59 8.94 -18.34
N VAL A 259 2.64 9.63 -17.89
CA VAL A 259 4.03 9.18 -18.00
C VAL A 259 4.58 9.00 -16.60
N TRP A 260 5.43 7.99 -16.40
CA TRP A 260 5.91 7.57 -15.08
C TRP A 260 7.42 7.74 -14.94
N ASP A 261 7.85 8.19 -13.75
CA ASP A 261 9.24 8.05 -13.31
C ASP A 261 9.32 6.96 -12.23
N GLY A 262 9.88 5.80 -12.59
CA GLY A 262 9.83 4.62 -11.74
C GLY A 262 8.40 4.23 -11.39
N ASN A 263 8.02 4.45 -10.12
CA ASN A 263 6.73 4.07 -9.56
C ASN A 263 5.79 5.25 -9.24
N VAL A 264 6.17 6.49 -9.57
CA VAL A 264 5.34 7.70 -9.40
C VAL A 264 4.99 8.33 -10.75
N PRO A 265 3.80 8.93 -10.90
CA PRO A 265 3.46 9.65 -12.13
C PRO A 265 4.37 10.88 -12.24
N LEU A 266 4.97 11.08 -13.41
CA LEU A 266 5.80 12.23 -13.74
C LEU A 266 5.01 13.28 -14.54
N HIS A 267 4.24 12.84 -15.55
CA HIS A 267 3.40 13.74 -16.35
C HIS A 267 1.97 13.23 -16.40
N GLU A 268 1.03 14.17 -16.44
CA GLU A 268 -0.33 13.92 -16.92
C GLU A 268 -0.80 15.03 -17.86
N TRP A 269 -1.67 14.70 -18.82
CA TRP A 269 -2.37 15.70 -19.63
C TRP A 269 -3.71 15.13 -20.11
N GLN A 270 -4.62 16.02 -20.50
CA GLN A 270 -5.93 15.65 -21.02
C GLN A 270 -6.00 15.87 -22.53
N GLU A 271 -6.57 14.88 -23.22
CA GLU A 271 -6.90 14.92 -24.63
C GLU A 271 -8.43 14.91 -24.78
N VAL A 272 -8.98 15.99 -25.33
CA VAL A 272 -10.44 16.18 -25.54
C VAL A 272 -10.84 15.87 -26.99
N SER A 273 -9.89 15.94 -27.92
CA SER A 273 -10.03 15.50 -29.31
C SER A 273 -8.65 15.07 -29.83
N SER A 274 -8.62 14.24 -30.87
CA SER A 274 -7.37 13.74 -31.49
C SER A 274 -6.45 14.85 -32.02
N ASP A 275 -7.02 16.03 -32.28
CA ASP A 275 -6.30 17.20 -32.79
C ASP A 275 -5.82 18.12 -31.66
N ALA A 276 -6.26 17.88 -30.42
CA ALA A 276 -5.76 18.59 -29.25
C ALA A 276 -4.33 18.09 -28.96
N GLY A 277 -3.34 18.92 -29.28
CA GLY A 277 -1.96 18.66 -28.89
C GLY A 277 -1.78 18.54 -27.36
N ARG A 278 -0.57 18.20 -26.92
CA ARG A 278 -0.21 18.10 -25.49
C ARG A 278 -0.02 19.49 -24.84
N ALA A 279 -1.04 20.34 -24.89
CA ALA A 279 -0.93 21.73 -24.43
C ALA A 279 -0.98 21.88 -22.90
N ASP A 280 -1.67 20.98 -22.19
CA ASP A 280 -1.94 21.09 -20.75
C ASP A 280 -1.19 20.01 -19.93
N VAL A 281 0.10 19.84 -20.19
CA VAL A 281 0.94 18.91 -19.42
C VAL A 281 1.14 19.44 -17.99
N THR A 282 0.80 18.61 -17.02
CA THR A 282 1.14 18.78 -15.62
C THR A 282 2.30 17.85 -15.27
N THR A 283 3.39 18.41 -14.73
CA THR A 283 4.50 17.65 -14.18
C THR A 283 4.34 17.52 -12.68
N TRP A 284 4.35 16.29 -12.15
CA TRP A 284 4.34 16.02 -10.71
C TRP A 284 5.75 15.73 -10.21
N LEU A 285 6.17 16.45 -9.18
CA LEU A 285 7.45 16.20 -8.51
C LEU A 285 7.20 15.47 -7.20
N PHE A 286 8.00 14.44 -6.94
CA PHE A 286 7.99 13.67 -5.69
C PHE A 286 9.35 13.79 -5.01
N GLU A 287 9.37 13.78 -3.67
CA GLU A 287 10.63 13.63 -2.94
C GLU A 287 11.33 12.36 -3.42
N GLN A 288 12.63 12.49 -3.72
CA GLN A 288 13.38 11.46 -4.43
C GLN A 288 13.25 10.08 -3.77
N ASP A 289 12.93 9.07 -4.59
CA ASP A 289 12.76 7.67 -4.17
C ASP A 289 11.68 7.44 -3.09
N THR A 290 10.69 8.34 -3.00
CA THR A 290 9.51 8.22 -2.14
C THR A 290 8.21 8.33 -2.95
N PHE A 291 7.06 8.22 -2.26
CA PHE A 291 5.73 8.51 -2.80
C PHE A 291 5.14 9.83 -2.26
N ILE A 292 5.98 10.69 -1.67
CA ILE A 292 5.55 11.96 -1.09
C ILE A 292 5.61 13.04 -2.19
N PRO A 293 4.47 13.62 -2.61
CA PRO A 293 4.49 14.67 -3.63
C PRO A 293 5.06 15.96 -3.04
N ALA A 294 5.97 16.58 -3.78
CA ALA A 294 6.67 17.80 -3.42
C ALA A 294 6.17 19.02 -4.20
N ALA A 295 5.80 18.84 -5.47
CA ALA A 295 5.32 19.94 -6.30
C ALA A 295 4.38 19.51 -7.44
N LYS A 296 3.63 20.49 -7.94
CA LYS A 296 2.90 20.46 -9.20
C LYS A 296 3.42 21.57 -10.10
N LEU A 297 3.87 21.25 -11.31
CA LEU A 297 4.24 22.22 -12.34
C LEU A 297 3.18 22.20 -13.43
N ALA A 298 2.57 23.34 -13.72
CA ALA A 298 1.56 23.48 -14.76
C ALA A 298 2.18 24.01 -16.06
N ALA A 299 1.61 23.63 -17.21
CA ALA A 299 2.09 24.04 -18.53
C ALA A 299 2.17 25.56 -18.75
N ASN A 300 1.40 26.35 -17.98
CA ASN A 300 1.41 27.81 -18.02
C ASN A 300 2.59 28.44 -17.25
N GLY A 301 3.50 27.64 -16.69
CA GLY A 301 4.65 28.09 -15.89
C GLY A 301 4.36 28.33 -14.41
N GLU A 302 3.12 28.08 -13.94
CA GLU A 302 2.83 28.10 -12.51
C GLU A 302 3.40 26.87 -11.83
N SER A 303 3.98 27.06 -10.65
CA SER A 303 4.42 25.96 -9.78
C SER A 303 3.73 26.04 -8.43
N PHE A 304 3.45 24.88 -7.86
CA PHE A 304 2.77 24.77 -6.57
C PHE A 304 3.56 23.85 -5.64
N SER A 305 4.05 24.41 -4.54
CA SER A 305 4.76 23.70 -3.47
C SER A 305 3.77 22.93 -2.60
N ILE A 306 3.96 21.62 -2.45
CA ILE A 306 3.07 20.73 -1.70
C ILE A 306 3.68 20.43 -0.32
N VAL A 307 2.85 20.52 0.71
CA VAL A 307 3.22 20.20 2.09
C VAL A 307 2.41 19.02 2.58
N SER A 308 3.09 18.02 3.12
CA SER A 308 2.50 16.75 3.58
C SER A 308 2.56 16.57 5.10
N ASP A 309 1.70 15.70 5.62
CA ASP A 309 1.74 15.27 7.02
C ASP A 309 2.91 14.31 7.31
N TYR A 310 3.00 13.82 8.55
CA TYR A 310 4.03 12.87 8.97
C TYR A 310 4.00 11.52 8.24
N LEU A 311 2.89 11.18 7.55
CA LEU A 311 2.75 10.00 6.70
C LEU A 311 3.06 10.29 5.23
N GLY A 312 3.37 11.53 4.85
CA GLY A 312 3.52 11.92 3.46
C GLY A 312 2.20 12.15 2.72
N THR A 313 1.07 12.26 3.45
CA THR A 313 -0.24 12.61 2.88
C THR A 313 -0.30 14.11 2.61
N PRO A 314 -0.65 14.58 1.40
CA PRO A 314 -0.75 16.01 1.10
C PRO A 314 -1.76 16.73 1.99
N LEU A 315 -1.34 17.83 2.61
CA LEU A 315 -2.18 18.68 3.46
C LEU A 315 -2.50 20.02 2.79
N GLN A 316 -1.50 20.67 2.20
CA GLN A 316 -1.59 22.04 1.69
C GLN A 316 -0.78 22.22 0.41
N ALA A 317 -1.16 23.20 -0.41
CA ALA A 317 -0.37 23.64 -1.54
C ALA A 317 -0.29 25.17 -1.62
N PHE A 318 0.87 25.66 -2.04
CA PHE A 318 1.20 27.08 -2.12
C PHE A 318 1.68 27.46 -3.51
N ASP A 319 1.22 28.60 -4.04
CA ASP A 319 1.71 29.13 -5.33
C ASP A 319 3.11 29.76 -5.22
N ASN A 320 3.65 30.22 -6.36
CA ASN A 320 4.93 30.90 -6.47
C ASN A 320 5.08 32.16 -5.60
N ASN A 321 3.97 32.73 -5.11
CA ASN A 321 3.95 33.91 -4.25
C ASN A 321 3.74 33.55 -2.75
N GLY A 322 3.67 32.26 -2.42
CA GLY A 322 3.43 31.77 -1.06
C GLY A 322 1.96 31.85 -0.62
N ASN A 323 1.01 32.00 -1.55
CA ASN A 323 -0.42 31.93 -1.22
C ASN A 323 -0.86 30.48 -1.08
N LYS A 324 -1.57 30.15 0.00
CA LYS A 324 -2.23 28.84 0.14
C LYS A 324 -3.39 28.75 -0.86
N VAL A 325 -3.25 27.93 -1.89
CA VAL A 325 -4.26 27.74 -2.95
C VAL A 325 -5.08 26.47 -2.78
N TRP A 326 -4.60 25.54 -1.95
CA TRP A 326 -5.26 24.26 -1.71
C TRP A 326 -5.00 23.75 -0.29
N GLU A 327 -5.99 23.04 0.26
CA GLU A 327 -5.90 22.36 1.55
C GLU A 327 -6.85 21.15 1.57
N GLN A 328 -6.42 20.07 2.22
CA GLN A 328 -7.18 18.86 2.44
C GLN A 328 -6.92 18.27 3.83
N GLU A 329 -7.92 17.56 4.33
CA GLU A 329 -7.80 16.68 5.49
C GLU A 329 -8.58 15.40 5.19
N LEU A 330 -7.93 14.26 5.43
CA LEU A 330 -8.53 12.93 5.31
C LEU A 330 -8.92 12.38 6.68
N ASP A 331 -9.94 11.52 6.71
CA ASP A 331 -10.27 10.71 7.88
C ASP A 331 -9.42 9.44 7.96
N ILE A 332 -9.69 8.60 8.96
CA ILE A 332 -9.01 7.31 9.17
C ILE A 332 -9.29 6.24 8.10
N PHE A 333 -10.14 6.54 7.12
CA PHE A 333 -10.36 5.72 5.93
C PHE A 333 -9.78 6.35 4.66
N GLY A 334 -9.20 7.55 4.75
CA GLY A 334 -8.72 8.30 3.60
C GLY A 334 -9.82 9.14 2.93
N ARG A 335 -11.02 9.26 3.52
CA ARG A 335 -12.12 10.07 2.99
C ARG A 335 -11.88 11.54 3.32
N LYS A 336 -12.18 12.45 2.39
CA LYS A 336 -12.07 13.89 2.62
C LYS A 336 -13.10 14.35 3.66
N ARG A 337 -12.65 14.98 4.75
CA ARG A 337 -13.53 15.43 5.85
C ARG A 337 -14.15 16.80 5.67
N ARG A 338 -13.48 17.71 4.94
CA ARG A 338 -13.95 19.10 4.78
C ARG A 338 -14.45 19.36 3.37
N LYS A 339 -15.74 19.71 3.25
CA LYS A 339 -16.36 20.26 2.02
C LYS A 339 -16.02 21.75 1.87
N GLY A 340 -14.74 22.08 1.70
CA GLY A 340 -14.39 23.34 1.04
C GLY A 340 -14.59 23.20 -0.47
N ASN A 341 -14.80 24.30 -1.19
CA ASN A 341 -14.84 24.38 -2.66
C ASN A 341 -13.50 23.98 -3.34
N ASN A 342 -12.59 23.32 -2.63
CA ASN A 342 -11.34 22.85 -3.18
C ASN A 342 -11.60 21.64 -4.07
N ASN A 343 -11.37 21.84 -5.38
CA ASN A 343 -11.36 20.80 -6.38
C ASN A 343 -10.35 19.72 -5.96
N SER A 344 -10.84 18.53 -5.59
CA SER A 344 -9.98 17.41 -5.16
C SER A 344 -8.98 17.01 -6.25
N SER A 345 -9.37 17.21 -7.51
CA SER A 345 -8.52 16.95 -8.67
C SER A 345 -7.34 17.93 -8.80
N PHE A 346 -7.29 19.01 -8.00
CA PHE A 346 -6.13 19.92 -8.04
C PHE A 346 -4.84 19.22 -7.58
N ILE A 347 -4.92 18.40 -6.52
CA ILE A 347 -3.90 17.45 -6.07
C ILE A 347 -4.61 16.11 -5.86
N PRO A 348 -4.48 15.17 -6.82
CA PRO A 348 -5.24 13.92 -6.80
C PRO A 348 -4.70 12.92 -5.77
N PHE A 349 -3.53 13.15 -5.20
CA PHE A 349 -2.89 12.21 -4.29
C PHE A 349 -3.57 12.14 -2.92
N LYS A 350 -3.60 10.93 -2.33
CA LYS A 350 -4.18 10.66 -1.00
C LYS A 350 -3.11 10.10 -0.08
N TYR A 351 -3.28 8.90 0.47
CA TYR A 351 -2.16 8.23 1.10
C TYR A 351 -1.06 7.94 0.06
N GLN A 352 0.17 7.69 0.53
CA GLN A 352 1.30 7.40 -0.34
C GLN A 352 0.97 6.36 -1.42
N GLY A 353 1.24 6.72 -2.68
CA GLY A 353 0.98 5.89 -3.85
C GLY A 353 -0.47 5.90 -4.37
N GLN A 354 -1.41 6.57 -3.69
CA GLN A 354 -2.81 6.64 -4.09
C GLN A 354 -3.10 7.86 -4.95
N TYR A 355 -3.77 7.65 -6.10
CA TYR A 355 -4.32 8.69 -6.98
C TYR A 355 -5.84 8.57 -7.00
N GLU A 356 -6.56 9.65 -6.68
CA GLU A 356 -8.02 9.67 -6.69
C GLU A 356 -8.62 9.80 -8.10
N ASP A 357 -9.47 8.84 -8.48
CA ASP A 357 -10.33 8.95 -9.66
C ASP A 357 -11.74 9.39 -9.24
N VAL A 358 -11.98 10.70 -9.25
CA VAL A 358 -13.26 11.32 -8.87
C VAL A 358 -14.45 10.75 -9.65
N GLU A 359 -14.22 10.21 -10.85
CA GLU A 359 -15.28 9.63 -11.69
C GLU A 359 -15.81 8.31 -11.12
N THR A 360 -14.99 7.58 -10.37
CA THR A 360 -15.33 6.28 -9.78
C THR A 360 -15.42 6.32 -8.26
N GLY A 361 -14.80 7.33 -7.63
CA GLY A 361 -14.61 7.42 -6.18
C GLY A 361 -13.52 6.48 -5.65
N LEU A 362 -12.84 5.72 -6.51
CA LEU A 362 -11.76 4.81 -6.15
C LEU A 362 -10.41 5.54 -6.17
N TYR A 363 -9.50 5.07 -5.34
CA TYR A 363 -8.11 5.51 -5.35
C TYR A 363 -7.24 4.46 -6.03
N TYR A 364 -6.75 4.77 -7.23
CA TYR A 364 -5.78 3.96 -7.94
C TYR A 364 -4.48 3.86 -7.13
N ASN A 365 -4.02 2.64 -6.89
CA ASN A 365 -2.81 2.35 -6.13
C ASN A 365 -2.06 1.19 -6.80
N ARG A 366 -1.48 1.51 -7.98
CA ARG A 366 -0.74 0.59 -8.85
C ARG A 366 -1.53 -0.68 -9.19
N PHE A 367 -1.28 -1.76 -8.47
CA PHE A 367 -1.85 -3.06 -8.76
C PHE A 367 -3.28 -3.23 -8.22
N ARG A 368 -3.80 -2.25 -7.46
CA ARG A 368 -5.12 -2.33 -6.83
C ARG A 368 -5.83 -0.98 -6.81
N TYR A 369 -7.13 -1.03 -6.55
CA TYR A 369 -8.01 0.13 -6.39
C TYR A 369 -8.62 0.11 -4.99
N TYR A 370 -8.43 1.19 -4.25
CA TYR A 370 -8.92 1.35 -2.87
C TYR A 370 -10.25 2.09 -2.86
N ASP A 371 -11.25 1.52 -2.19
CA ASP A 371 -12.55 2.17 -1.95
C ASP A 371 -12.52 2.76 -0.53
N SER A 372 -12.41 4.09 -0.43
CA SER A 372 -12.34 4.80 0.85
C SER A 372 -13.64 4.77 1.64
N CYS A 373 -14.80 4.49 1.01
CA CYS A 373 -16.05 4.28 1.74
C CYS A 373 -16.00 2.97 2.52
N THR A 374 -15.40 1.91 1.95
CA THR A 374 -15.30 0.61 2.63
C THR A 374 -14.02 0.44 3.43
N GLY A 375 -12.98 1.23 3.16
CA GLY A 375 -11.67 1.06 3.79
C GLY A 375 -10.86 -0.13 3.26
N ASN A 376 -11.24 -0.69 2.11
CA ASN A 376 -10.66 -1.90 1.53
C ASN A 376 -10.31 -1.70 0.04
N TYR A 377 -9.40 -2.53 -0.45
CA TYR A 377 -9.24 -2.73 -1.89
C TYR A 377 -10.43 -3.49 -2.47
N ILE A 378 -10.75 -3.23 -3.74
CA ILE A 378 -11.85 -3.93 -4.44
C ILE A 378 -11.41 -5.22 -5.15
N SER A 379 -10.12 -5.58 -5.04
CA SER A 379 -9.53 -6.86 -5.47
C SER A 379 -8.62 -7.41 -4.39
N GLN A 380 -8.38 -8.72 -4.43
CA GLN A 380 -7.43 -9.36 -3.52
C GLN A 380 -6.01 -8.89 -3.79
N ASP A 381 -5.17 -8.90 -2.75
CA ASP A 381 -3.74 -8.72 -2.90
C ASP A 381 -3.17 -9.68 -3.97
N PRO A 382 -2.51 -9.18 -5.04
CA PRO A 382 -1.90 -10.03 -6.06
C PRO A 382 -0.89 -11.03 -5.49
N ILE A 383 -0.20 -10.68 -4.40
CA ILE A 383 0.73 -11.59 -3.72
C ILE A 383 0.02 -12.54 -2.73
N ARG A 384 -1.30 -12.36 -2.52
CA ARG A 384 -2.21 -13.20 -1.74
C ARG A 384 -1.65 -13.51 -0.34
N LEU A 385 -1.55 -14.78 0.02
CA LEU A 385 -1.01 -15.24 1.31
C LEU A 385 0.41 -14.73 1.61
N ASN A 386 1.17 -14.27 0.60
CA ASN A 386 2.49 -13.71 0.85
C ASN A 386 2.44 -12.33 1.51
N SER A 387 1.31 -11.61 1.43
CA SER A 387 1.13 -10.36 2.17
C SER A 387 1.13 -10.57 3.69
N ARG A 388 1.01 -11.83 4.14
CA ARG A 388 0.88 -12.24 5.55
C ARG A 388 -0.36 -11.65 6.24
N MET A 389 -1.28 -11.05 5.47
CA MET A 389 -2.57 -10.57 5.95
C MET A 389 -3.62 -11.67 5.84
N TYR A 390 -4.46 -11.78 6.86
CA TYR A 390 -5.61 -12.69 6.83
C TYR A 390 -6.72 -12.16 5.92
N ASN A 391 -6.93 -10.84 5.89
CA ASN A 391 -7.80 -10.16 4.96
C ASN A 391 -7.01 -9.73 3.71
N PHE A 392 -7.25 -10.35 2.56
CA PHE A 392 -6.54 -10.01 1.31
C PHE A 392 -6.99 -8.67 0.68
N TYR A 393 -8.06 -8.07 1.18
CA TYR A 393 -8.57 -6.78 0.73
C TYR A 393 -8.11 -5.62 1.62
N SER A 394 -7.43 -5.89 2.74
CA SER A 394 -7.05 -4.85 3.69
C SER A 394 -6.02 -3.89 3.12
N TYR A 395 -6.20 -2.61 3.43
CA TYR A 395 -5.18 -1.58 3.24
C TYR A 395 -4.22 -1.55 4.44
N VAL A 396 -3.11 -2.31 4.34
CA VAL A 396 -2.03 -2.57 5.32
C VAL A 396 -2.47 -2.96 6.75
N SER A 397 -1.66 -3.72 7.50
CA SER A 397 -1.96 -4.01 8.92
C SER A 397 -1.76 -2.79 9.83
N ASN A 398 -0.79 -1.94 9.51
CA ASN A 398 -0.51 -0.70 10.23
C ASN A 398 0.22 0.30 9.29
N THR A 399 -0.43 1.43 8.98
CA THR A 399 0.10 2.48 8.10
C THR A 399 1.30 3.22 8.69
N ASN A 400 1.60 3.05 9.98
CA ASN A 400 2.75 3.69 10.63
C ASN A 400 4.05 2.89 10.51
N HIS A 401 4.04 1.61 10.08
CA HIS A 401 5.24 0.73 10.16
C HIS A 401 5.52 -0.18 8.95
N THR A 402 4.58 -0.36 8.00
CA THR A 402 4.72 -1.44 7.00
C THR A 402 4.72 -0.93 5.56
N ILE A 403 5.84 -1.16 4.85
CA ILE A 403 5.96 -1.12 3.38
C ILE A 403 6.80 -2.33 2.92
N ASP A 404 6.38 -3.02 1.86
CA ASP A 404 7.11 -4.14 1.22
C ASP A 404 7.37 -3.77 -0.25
N ILE A 405 8.54 -3.19 -0.51
CA ILE A 405 8.85 -2.58 -1.81
C ILE A 405 9.30 -3.61 -2.86
N PHE A 406 9.87 -4.76 -2.46
CA PHE A 406 10.53 -5.69 -3.39
C PHE A 406 10.14 -7.17 -3.25
N GLY A 407 9.52 -7.61 -2.15
CA GLY A 407 9.05 -8.98 -1.98
C GLY A 407 10.12 -10.08 -2.01
N LEU A 408 11.35 -9.82 -1.52
CA LEU A 408 12.48 -10.79 -1.52
C LEU A 408 12.54 -11.65 -0.24
N ASP A 409 13.09 -12.88 -0.35
CA ASP A 409 13.13 -13.87 0.73
C ASP A 409 14.44 -14.69 0.79
N TRP A 410 14.57 -15.54 1.81
CA TRP A 410 15.59 -16.59 1.95
C TRP A 410 15.06 -17.87 2.58
N ASN A 411 15.71 -19.01 2.30
CA ASN A 411 15.38 -20.32 2.87
C ASN A 411 16.23 -20.68 4.09
N TYR A 412 15.64 -21.44 4.99
CA TYR A 412 16.32 -22.07 6.12
C TYR A 412 15.77 -23.46 6.41
N VAL A 413 16.52 -24.20 7.22
CA VAL A 413 16.10 -25.49 7.78
C VAL A 413 16.23 -25.47 9.30
N LEU A 414 15.39 -26.24 9.99
CA LEU A 414 15.63 -26.61 11.39
C LEU A 414 16.12 -28.04 11.42
N VAL A 415 17.16 -28.25 12.23
CA VAL A 415 17.88 -29.51 12.36
C VAL A 415 17.91 -29.90 13.83
N ASN A 416 17.62 -31.17 14.14
CA ASN A 416 17.65 -31.67 15.51
C ASN A 416 19.09 -32.00 15.95
N SER A 417 19.24 -32.43 17.21
CA SER A 417 20.54 -32.83 17.78
C SER A 417 21.23 -34.02 17.09
N LYS A 418 20.52 -34.75 16.22
CA LYS A 418 21.06 -35.85 15.40
C LYS A 418 21.42 -35.42 13.98
N GLU A 419 21.47 -34.11 13.71
CA GLU A 419 21.67 -33.52 12.38
C GLU A 419 20.55 -33.85 11.36
N GLU A 420 19.37 -34.30 11.83
CA GLU A 420 18.25 -34.60 10.95
C GLU A 420 17.43 -33.34 10.68
N THR A 421 17.29 -32.97 9.41
CA THR A 421 16.43 -31.85 9.02
C THR A 421 14.97 -32.25 9.23
N TYR A 422 14.30 -31.57 10.16
CA TYR A 422 12.90 -31.82 10.45
C TYR A 422 12.00 -30.66 10.04
N TYR A 423 12.55 -29.55 9.54
CA TYR A 423 11.78 -28.41 9.06
C TYR A 423 12.44 -27.69 7.89
N HIS A 424 11.65 -27.33 6.87
CA HIS A 424 12.05 -26.41 5.80
C HIS A 424 11.12 -25.19 5.81
N GLY A 425 11.69 -24.00 5.70
CA GLY A 425 10.90 -22.78 5.62
C GLY A 425 11.59 -21.65 4.86
N ARG A 426 10.88 -20.53 4.78
CA ARG A 426 11.39 -19.27 4.27
C ARG A 426 11.12 -18.10 5.22
N ALA A 427 11.90 -17.05 5.09
CA ALA A 427 11.77 -15.80 5.80
C ALA A 427 12.04 -14.65 4.83
N SER A 428 11.47 -13.47 5.09
CA SER A 428 11.71 -12.33 4.21
C SER A 428 13.07 -11.71 4.48
N GLU A 429 13.56 -10.94 3.51
CA GLU A 429 14.88 -10.31 3.57
C GLU A 429 15.08 -9.43 4.82
N GLN A 430 13.99 -8.87 5.37
CA GLN A 430 14.02 -8.02 6.55
C GLN A 430 14.14 -8.80 7.87
N GLN A 431 13.99 -10.13 7.87
CA GLN A 431 14.02 -10.95 9.07
C GLN A 431 15.43 -11.45 9.38
N LYS A 432 15.90 -11.31 10.62
CA LYS A 432 17.15 -11.91 11.11
C LYS A 432 16.92 -13.37 11.56
N LEU A 433 17.98 -14.18 11.65
CA LEU A 433 17.88 -15.54 12.20
C LEU A 433 17.29 -15.55 13.61
N GLN A 434 17.59 -14.55 14.44
CA GLN A 434 17.02 -14.41 15.78
C GLN A 434 15.50 -14.26 15.77
N ASP A 435 14.93 -13.52 14.80
CA ASP A 435 13.48 -13.35 14.67
C ASP A 435 12.80 -14.64 14.23
N VAL A 436 13.47 -15.38 13.34
CA VAL A 436 13.03 -16.71 12.89
C VAL A 436 13.07 -17.70 14.06
N ALA A 437 14.16 -17.73 14.83
CA ALA A 437 14.29 -18.55 16.02
C ALA A 437 13.20 -18.24 17.06
N ARG A 438 12.97 -16.96 17.37
CA ARG A 438 11.91 -16.51 18.29
C ARG A 438 10.52 -16.99 17.86
N ARG A 439 10.22 -16.91 16.55
CA ARG A 439 8.98 -17.45 15.98
C ARG A 439 8.82 -18.95 16.22
N HIS A 440 9.90 -19.72 16.07
CA HIS A 440 9.82 -21.17 16.26
C HIS A 440 9.83 -21.58 17.74
N ALA A 441 10.65 -20.95 18.58
CA ALA A 441 10.71 -21.22 20.02
C ALA A 441 9.39 -20.92 20.74
N GLY A 442 8.66 -19.88 20.32
CA GLY A 442 7.35 -19.53 20.86
C GLY A 442 6.17 -20.39 20.38
N THR A 443 6.42 -21.40 19.53
CA THR A 443 5.36 -22.29 19.00
C THR A 443 5.58 -23.74 19.41
N GLN A 444 4.50 -24.39 19.85
CA GLN A 444 4.50 -25.80 20.25
C GLN A 444 3.72 -26.66 19.24
N GLY A 445 4.26 -27.84 18.93
CA GLY A 445 3.58 -28.92 18.25
C GLY A 445 3.00 -29.95 19.21
N LYS A 446 2.51 -31.08 18.67
CA LYS A 446 1.88 -32.15 19.48
C LYS A 446 2.89 -32.89 20.38
N ASP A 447 4.16 -32.79 20.06
CA ASP A 447 5.32 -33.50 20.65
C ASP A 447 6.40 -32.53 21.19
N GLY A 448 6.05 -31.26 21.43
CA GLY A 448 6.89 -30.29 22.14
C GLY A 448 7.17 -28.99 21.38
N VAL A 449 8.14 -28.20 21.87
CA VAL A 449 8.60 -26.95 21.24
C VAL A 449 9.19 -27.21 19.85
N ARG A 450 8.93 -26.30 18.91
CA ARG A 450 9.33 -26.45 17.50
C ARG A 450 10.81 -26.17 17.24
N PHE A 451 11.42 -25.35 18.09
CA PHE A 451 12.85 -25.07 18.14
C PHE A 451 13.22 -25.01 19.62
N GLY A 452 13.91 -26.05 20.08
CA GLY A 452 14.24 -26.27 21.49
C GLY A 452 15.68 -26.73 21.68
N GLU A 453 15.99 -27.13 22.91
CA GLU A 453 17.34 -27.54 23.32
C GLU A 453 17.93 -28.61 22.38
N GLY A 454 19.15 -28.36 21.90
CA GLY A 454 19.84 -29.19 20.91
C GLY A 454 19.43 -28.99 19.44
N ASP A 455 18.44 -28.14 19.13
CA ASP A 455 18.08 -27.81 17.75
C ASP A 455 18.95 -26.67 17.19
N THR A 456 19.17 -26.67 15.87
CA THR A 456 19.88 -25.60 15.16
C THR A 456 19.09 -25.10 13.95
N LEU A 457 19.00 -23.77 13.81
CA LEU A 457 18.43 -23.08 12.65
C LEU A 457 19.56 -22.79 11.66
N LYS A 458 19.48 -23.29 10.42
CA LYS A 458 20.53 -23.13 9.40
C LYS A 458 19.97 -22.45 8.15
N ARG A 459 20.50 -21.27 7.76
CA ARG A 459 20.15 -20.57 6.51
C ARG A 459 20.82 -21.27 5.33
N LYS A 460 20.05 -21.50 4.25
CA LYS A 460 20.48 -22.27 3.07
C LYS A 460 20.62 -21.45 1.78
N THR A 461 20.01 -20.27 1.71
CA THR A 461 20.14 -19.36 0.55
C THR A 461 20.48 -17.94 1.00
N PRO A 462 21.10 -17.11 0.13
CA PRO A 462 21.32 -15.69 0.42
C PRO A 462 20.02 -14.93 0.74
N ILE A 463 20.12 -13.87 1.55
CA ILE A 463 18.98 -13.03 2.00
C ILE A 463 18.20 -12.38 0.85
N ASN A 464 18.86 -12.15 -0.29
CA ASN A 464 18.32 -11.50 -1.48
C ASN A 464 17.96 -12.50 -2.61
N THR A 465 17.66 -13.75 -2.26
CA THR A 465 17.30 -14.74 -3.27
C THR A 465 15.91 -14.42 -3.81
N ASP A 466 15.75 -14.48 -5.14
CA ASP A 466 14.46 -14.25 -5.80
C ASP A 466 13.36 -15.12 -5.18
N TYR A 467 12.19 -14.49 -4.96
CA TYR A 467 11.06 -15.11 -4.30
C TYR A 467 10.62 -16.42 -4.97
N ASP A 468 10.55 -16.47 -6.30
CA ASP A 468 10.08 -17.66 -7.01
C ASP A 468 11.06 -18.83 -6.83
N ILE A 469 12.37 -18.53 -6.76
CA ILE A 469 13.42 -19.52 -6.44
C ILE A 469 13.22 -20.03 -5.01
N VAL A 470 13.15 -19.13 -4.02
CA VAL A 470 13.01 -19.47 -2.59
C VAL A 470 11.76 -20.31 -2.34
N ARG A 471 10.65 -19.93 -2.98
CA ARG A 471 9.36 -20.63 -2.84
C ARG A 471 9.38 -22.01 -3.48
N GLY A 472 10.09 -22.19 -4.59
CA GLY A 472 10.31 -23.49 -5.18
C GLY A 472 11.21 -24.39 -4.32
N ILE A 473 12.29 -23.84 -3.75
CA ILE A 473 13.22 -24.57 -2.86
C ILE A 473 12.49 -25.02 -1.59
N GLU A 474 11.67 -24.16 -0.99
CA GLU A 474 10.83 -24.52 0.15
C GLU A 474 9.92 -25.71 -0.20
N GLN A 475 9.29 -25.70 -1.38
CA GLN A 475 8.44 -26.81 -1.82
C GLN A 475 9.23 -28.10 -2.05
N ARG A 476 10.43 -28.02 -2.62
CA ARG A 476 11.31 -29.19 -2.77
C ARG A 476 11.72 -29.76 -1.40
N GLY A 477 11.97 -28.91 -0.42
CA GLY A 477 12.32 -29.32 0.94
C GLY A 477 11.15 -29.98 1.67
N ILE A 478 9.94 -29.45 1.50
CA ILE A 478 8.71 -30.11 2.01
C ILE A 478 8.53 -31.49 1.36
N SER A 479 8.91 -31.65 0.09
CA SER A 479 8.77 -32.91 -0.64
C SER A 479 9.86 -33.93 -0.27
N GLU A 480 11.00 -33.46 0.21
CA GLU A 480 12.12 -34.28 0.72
C GLU A 480 11.74 -34.99 2.02
N ASN A 481 11.14 -34.27 2.97
CA ASN A 481 10.80 -34.80 4.28
C ASN A 481 9.29 -34.96 4.46
N LYS A 482 8.81 -36.22 4.41
CA LYS A 482 7.39 -36.58 4.65
C LYS A 482 6.87 -36.22 6.05
N LEU A 483 7.77 -35.82 6.95
CA LEU A 483 7.47 -35.46 8.33
C LEU A 483 6.82 -34.09 8.51
N LEU A 484 6.42 -33.38 7.45
CA LEU A 484 5.85 -32.04 7.59
C LEU A 484 4.62 -31.79 6.72
N GLY A 485 3.49 -31.61 7.40
CA GLY A 485 2.52 -30.61 6.95
C GLY A 485 1.44 -31.05 5.95
N ARG A 486 1.35 -32.34 5.57
CA ARG A 486 0.15 -32.82 4.87
C ARG A 486 -0.37 -34.12 5.49
N ARG A 487 -1.35 -33.97 6.40
CA ARG A 487 -2.17 -35.05 6.97
C ARG A 487 -1.42 -36.12 7.77
N ASN A 488 -0.44 -35.75 8.60
CA ASN A 488 0.17 -36.67 9.57
C ASN A 488 -0.10 -36.20 11.00
N GLU A 489 -0.35 -37.14 11.92
CA GLU A 489 -0.69 -36.89 13.32
C GLU A 489 0.52 -36.84 14.27
N ASN A 490 1.73 -37.09 13.74
CA ASN A 490 3.00 -37.11 14.51
C ASN A 490 3.90 -35.92 14.11
N VAL A 491 3.61 -34.68 14.56
CA VAL A 491 4.36 -33.49 14.10
C VAL A 491 4.59 -32.39 15.16
N ARG A 492 5.84 -31.87 15.22
CA ARG A 492 6.29 -30.65 15.94
C ARG A 492 5.81 -29.34 15.28
N GLY A 493 4.49 -29.16 15.11
CA GLY A 493 3.88 -27.83 14.90
C GLY A 493 3.03 -27.62 13.63
N ASN A 494 2.62 -26.36 13.41
CA ASN A 494 1.61 -25.95 12.42
C ASN A 494 1.90 -26.38 10.97
N LYS A 495 0.81 -26.70 10.24
CA LYS A 495 0.78 -27.08 8.81
C LYS A 495 1.61 -26.11 7.96
N ILE A 496 2.65 -26.60 7.32
CA ILE A 496 3.34 -25.87 6.26
C ILE A 496 2.42 -25.88 5.03
N ASN A 497 1.92 -24.70 4.63
CA ASN A 497 1.21 -24.57 3.36
C ASN A 497 2.24 -24.44 2.23
N GLY A 498 2.85 -25.57 1.85
CA GLY A 498 3.58 -25.70 0.59
C GLY A 498 2.74 -25.27 -0.62
N ILE A 499 3.34 -25.21 -1.79
CA ILE A 499 2.60 -25.10 -3.05
C ILE A 499 1.71 -26.35 -3.18
N SER A 500 0.39 -26.18 -3.16
CA SER A 500 -0.54 -27.31 -3.29
C SER A 500 -0.35 -28.05 -4.62
N GLU A 501 -0.65 -29.35 -4.68
CA GLU A 501 -0.54 -30.14 -5.93
C GLU A 501 -1.26 -29.50 -7.11
N ALA A 502 -2.44 -28.90 -6.87
CA ALA A 502 -3.16 -28.15 -7.90
C ALA A 502 -2.37 -26.93 -8.38
N ARG A 503 -1.76 -26.18 -7.45
CA ARG A 503 -0.93 -25.01 -7.77
C ARG A 503 0.42 -25.36 -8.38
N GLN A 504 0.99 -26.53 -8.09
CA GLN A 504 2.21 -26.99 -8.75
C GLN A 504 2.01 -27.23 -10.26
N LYS A 505 0.75 -27.47 -10.69
CA LYS A 505 0.40 -27.69 -12.11
C LYS A 505 0.18 -26.40 -12.90
N THR A 506 0.06 -25.23 -12.26
CA THR A 506 -0.11 -23.95 -12.96
C THR A 506 1.20 -23.48 -13.58
N ILE A 507 1.14 -22.51 -14.51
CA ILE A 507 2.33 -21.92 -15.15
C ILE A 507 3.31 -21.40 -14.09
N ILE A 508 2.81 -20.67 -13.09
CA ILE A 508 3.62 -20.11 -12.00
C ILE A 508 4.20 -21.21 -11.10
N GLY A 509 3.40 -22.23 -10.75
CA GLY A 509 3.90 -23.35 -9.95
C GLY A 509 5.01 -24.14 -10.64
N LYS A 510 4.84 -24.41 -11.94
CA LYS A 510 5.86 -25.05 -12.77
C LYS A 510 7.12 -24.21 -12.86
N LYS A 511 6.98 -22.88 -13.06
CA LYS A 511 8.12 -21.95 -13.10
C LYS A 511 8.90 -21.97 -11.78
N ARG A 512 8.23 -21.91 -10.63
CA ARG A 512 8.88 -21.98 -9.31
C ARG A 512 9.64 -23.28 -9.09
N LEU A 513 9.01 -24.41 -9.43
CA LEU A 513 9.66 -25.71 -9.32
C LEU A 513 10.87 -25.82 -10.25
N ALA A 514 10.76 -25.36 -11.50
CA ALA A 514 11.86 -25.34 -12.45
C ALA A 514 13.00 -24.42 -11.99
N ASN A 515 12.69 -23.23 -11.50
CA ASN A 515 13.67 -22.29 -10.95
C ASN A 515 14.41 -22.88 -9.76
N ALA A 516 13.70 -23.56 -8.86
CA ALA A 516 14.32 -24.28 -7.75
C ALA A 516 15.18 -25.45 -8.21
N ASP A 517 14.71 -26.26 -9.17
CA ASP A 517 15.49 -27.39 -9.70
C ASP A 517 16.79 -26.90 -10.35
N ASN A 518 16.72 -25.81 -11.11
CA ASN A 518 17.90 -25.15 -11.69
C ASN A 518 18.85 -24.66 -10.60
N TYR A 519 18.33 -23.97 -9.57
CA TYR A 519 19.14 -23.47 -8.46
C TYR A 519 19.80 -24.61 -7.67
N LEU A 520 19.05 -25.66 -7.36
CA LEU A 520 19.52 -26.82 -6.60
C LEU A 520 20.52 -27.66 -7.38
N SER A 521 20.50 -27.60 -8.71
CA SER A 521 21.44 -28.32 -9.59
C SER A 521 21.53 -29.81 -9.24
N GLY A 522 20.37 -30.45 -9.02
CA GLY A 522 20.25 -31.87 -8.68
C GLY A 522 20.44 -32.22 -7.20
N LYS A 523 20.78 -31.25 -6.34
CA LYS A 523 20.86 -31.45 -4.88
C LYS A 523 19.50 -31.34 -4.21
N LYS A 524 19.40 -31.85 -2.99
CA LYS A 524 18.26 -31.58 -2.11
C LYS A 524 18.43 -30.23 -1.40
N PRO A 525 17.34 -29.55 -1.01
CA PRO A 525 17.43 -28.32 -0.22
C PRO A 525 18.18 -28.46 1.10
N SER A 526 18.10 -29.62 1.76
CA SER A 526 18.88 -29.90 2.98
C SER A 526 20.39 -29.96 2.74
N GLU A 527 20.80 -30.39 1.53
CA GLU A 527 22.19 -30.55 1.08
C GLU A 527 22.83 -29.24 0.62
N LEU A 528 22.07 -28.14 0.56
CA LEU A 528 22.64 -26.81 0.31
C LEU A 528 23.62 -26.42 1.43
N PRO A 529 24.67 -25.65 1.11
CA PRO A 529 25.61 -25.17 2.12
C PRO A 529 24.89 -24.31 3.16
N THR A 530 25.30 -24.44 4.42
CA THR A 530 24.86 -23.54 5.47
C THR A 530 25.61 -22.22 5.33
N LEU A 531 24.86 -21.12 5.18
CA LEU A 531 25.41 -19.78 5.00
C LEU A 531 25.43 -18.97 6.31
N ASP A 532 24.63 -19.38 7.27
CA ASP A 532 24.50 -18.78 8.61
C ASP A 532 23.73 -19.77 9.49
N GLU A 533 24.02 -19.82 10.79
CA GLU A 533 23.31 -20.70 11.72
C GLU A 533 23.15 -20.11 13.11
N LEU A 534 22.14 -20.60 13.82
CA LEU A 534 21.84 -20.20 15.20
C LEU A 534 21.39 -21.43 15.98
N ASN A 535 22.18 -21.83 16.98
CA ASN A 535 21.81 -22.88 17.92
C ASN A 535 20.79 -22.35 18.94
N TYR A 536 19.88 -23.22 19.41
CA TYR A 536 18.90 -22.84 20.42
C TYR A 536 19.54 -22.36 21.73
N ASP A 537 20.66 -22.95 22.15
CA ASP A 537 21.33 -22.61 23.41
C ASP A 537 21.95 -21.21 23.35
N ASP A 538 22.52 -20.83 22.20
CA ASP A 538 22.99 -19.47 21.93
C ASP A 538 21.83 -18.46 21.84
N PHE A 539 20.68 -18.90 21.32
CA PHE A 539 19.47 -18.08 21.26
C PHE A 539 18.87 -17.82 22.65
N LYS A 540 18.86 -18.83 23.54
CA LYS A 540 18.27 -18.73 24.89
C LYS A 540 19.08 -17.84 25.84
N GLY A 541 20.38 -17.64 25.60
CA GLY A 541 21.27 -16.78 26.38
C GLY A 541 21.03 -15.27 26.24
N HIS A 542 20.11 -14.84 25.37
CA HIS A 542 19.85 -13.43 25.03
C HIS A 542 18.44 -12.93 25.42
N HIS A 543 17.79 -13.60 26.38
CA HIS A 543 16.48 -13.19 26.92
C HIS A 543 16.58 -12.37 28.20
#